data_AF-A0A7V8NMW1-F1
#
_entry.id   AF-A0A7V8NMW1-F1
#
_cell.length_a   1.000
_cell.length_b   1.000
_cell.length_c   1.000
_cell.angle_alpha   90.00
_cell.angle_beta   90.00
_cell.angle_gamma   90.00
#
_symmetry.space_group_name_H-M   'P 1'
#
loop_
_entity.id
_entity.type
_entity.pdbx_description
1 polymer ?
#
loop_
_entity_poly.entity_id
_entity_poly.type
_entity_poly.pdbx_seq_one_letter_code
_entity_poly.pdbx_strand_id
1 'polypeptide(L)'
;MGWVHRRRDLGNLLFLDIRDRTGIVQAVFNKETQPAAHARAEQVRSEFVVAVEGRVVRRQKANPELASGEVELVSTKLHILNNAKTPPFAIEEEINAAEETRLRFRYLDLRR
;
A
#
# COMPACT_ATOMS: atom_id res chain seq x y z
N MET A 1 -9.29 0.06 4.12
CA MET A 1 -8.64 1.39 4.27
C MET A 1 -7.36 1.19 5.04
N GLY A 2 -6.29 1.91 4.71
CA GLY A 2 -4.99 1.69 5.35
C GLY A 2 -3.89 2.59 4.79
N TRP A 3 -2.64 2.27 5.13
CA TRP A 3 -1.45 2.95 4.65
C TRP A 3 -0.87 2.25 3.43
N VAL A 4 -0.38 3.01 2.47
CA VAL A 4 0.32 2.45 1.31
C VAL A 4 1.72 2.05 1.73
N HIS A 5 1.97 0.76 1.88
CA HIS A 5 3.25 0.22 2.28
C HIS A 5 4.23 0.20 1.10
N ARG A 6 3.78 -0.28 -0.06
CA ARG A 6 4.59 -0.35 -1.28
C ARG A 6 3.75 -0.04 -2.52
N ARG A 7 4.38 0.60 -3.49
CA ARG A 7 3.82 0.89 -4.82
C ARG A 7 4.70 0.26 -5.89
N ARG A 8 4.09 -0.44 -6.84
CA ARG A 8 4.74 -1.02 -8.01
C ARG A 8 3.96 -0.61 -9.25
N ASP A 9 4.64 -0.05 -10.23
CA ASP A 9 4.04 0.53 -11.44
C ASP A 9 4.60 -0.17 -12.66
N LEU A 10 3.72 -0.81 -13.44
CA LEU A 10 4.02 -1.49 -14.71
C LEU A 10 3.36 -0.75 -15.89
N GLY A 11 3.01 0.53 -15.72
CA GLY A 11 2.42 1.38 -16.75
C GLY A 11 0.91 1.18 -16.94
N ASN A 12 0.48 -0.02 -17.37
CA ASN A 12 -0.94 -0.35 -17.54
C ASN A 12 -1.56 -0.97 -16.28
N LEU A 13 -0.71 -1.56 -15.43
CA LEU A 13 -1.08 -2.13 -14.15
C LEU A 13 -0.28 -1.45 -13.05
N LEU A 14 -0.99 -1.01 -12.02
CA LEU A 14 -0.40 -0.43 -10.83
C LEU A 14 -0.83 -1.27 -9.62
N PHE A 15 0.13 -1.65 -8.80
CA PHE A 15 -0.07 -2.45 -7.61
C PHE A 15 0.25 -1.61 -6.37
N LEU A 16 -0.70 -1.56 -5.45
CA LEU A 16 -0.52 -0.97 -4.13
C LEU A 16 -0.64 -2.05 -3.07
N ASP A 17 0.38 -2.19 -2.23
CA ASP A 17 0.29 -3.01 -1.04
C ASP A 17 -0.21 -2.12 0.10
N ILE A 18 -1.42 -2.41 0.59
CA ILE A 18 -2.11 -1.62 1.61
C ILE A 18 -1.97 -2.35 2.94
N ARG A 19 -1.40 -1.66 3.93
CA ARG A 19 -1.20 -2.15 5.29
C ARG A 19 -2.23 -1.57 6.25
N ASP A 20 -2.76 -2.43 7.10
CA ASP A 20 -3.44 -2.05 8.34
C ASP A 20 -2.93 -2.91 9.50
N ARG A 21 -3.61 -2.85 10.66
CA ARG A 21 -3.22 -3.61 11.86
C ARG A 21 -3.27 -5.14 11.69
N THR A 22 -3.95 -5.65 10.67
CA THR A 22 -4.19 -7.09 10.44
C THR A 22 -3.20 -7.67 9.44
N GLY A 23 -2.55 -6.83 8.64
CA GLY A 23 -1.55 -7.24 7.68
C GLY A 23 -1.58 -6.41 6.41
N ILE A 24 -1.16 -7.03 5.30
CA ILE A 24 -1.00 -6.39 4.00
C ILE A 24 -1.90 -7.08 2.98
N VAL A 25 -2.61 -6.29 2.17
CA VAL A 25 -3.38 -6.74 1.01
C VAL A 25 -2.90 -6.01 -0.24
N GLN A 26 -2.78 -6.75 -1.36
CA GLN A 26 -2.48 -6.15 -2.66
C GLN A 26 -3.75 -5.67 -3.35
N ALA A 27 -3.74 -4.42 -3.77
CA ALA A 27 -4.74 -3.80 -4.62
C ALA A 27 -4.16 -3.57 -6.01
N VAL A 28 -4.87 -4.03 -7.04
CA VAL A 28 -4.51 -3.93 -8.45
C VAL A 28 -5.38 -2.88 -9.12
N PHE A 29 -4.76 -1.97 -9.84
CA PHE A 29 -5.39 -0.93 -10.65
C PHE A 29 -5.05 -1.19 -12.10
N ASN A 30 -6.07 -1.41 -12.93
CA ASN A 30 -5.92 -1.62 -14.36
C ASN A 30 -6.43 -0.40 -15.12
N LYS A 31 -5.55 0.18 -15.95
CA LYS A 31 -5.82 1.39 -16.72
C LYS A 31 -6.92 1.21 -17.77
N GLU A 32 -7.03 0.03 -18.38
CA GLU A 32 -8.02 -0.26 -19.42
C GLU A 32 -9.42 -0.43 -18.84
N THR A 33 -9.54 -1.18 -17.75
CA THR A 33 -10.84 -1.46 -17.13
C THR A 33 -11.31 -0.33 -16.22
N GLN A 34 -10.38 0.31 -15.50
CA GLN A 34 -10.71 1.35 -14.51
C GLN A 34 -9.72 2.54 -14.57
N PRO A 35 -9.76 3.34 -15.65
CA PRO A 35 -8.81 4.44 -15.87
C PRO A 35 -8.85 5.50 -14.77
N ALA A 36 -10.03 5.80 -14.21
CA ALA A 36 -10.17 6.82 -13.16
C ALA A 36 -9.49 6.40 -11.85
N ALA A 37 -9.62 5.13 -11.45
CA ALA A 37 -8.94 4.61 -10.26
C ALA A 37 -7.43 4.52 -10.49
N HIS A 38 -7.00 4.12 -11.69
CA HIS A 38 -5.59 4.09 -12.08
C HIS A 38 -4.93 5.48 -11.98
N ALA A 39 -5.55 6.50 -12.58
CA ALA A 39 -5.03 7.87 -12.53
C ALA A 39 -4.93 8.44 -11.10
N ARG A 40 -5.85 8.03 -10.21
CA ARG A 40 -5.75 8.37 -8.79
C ARG A 40 -4.61 7.62 -8.10
N ALA A 41 -4.43 6.33 -8.41
CA ALA A 41 -3.37 5.51 -7.83
C ALA A 41 -1.96 5.94 -8.29
N GLU A 42 -1.82 6.57 -9.46
CA GLU A 42 -0.57 7.19 -9.92
C GLU A 42 -0.08 8.34 -9.01
N GLN A 43 -1.00 9.04 -8.34
CA GLN A 43 -0.67 10.15 -7.43
C GLN A 43 -0.21 9.68 -6.06
N VAL A 44 -0.54 8.43 -5.71
CA VAL A 44 -0.25 7.84 -4.39
C VAL A 44 1.26 7.68 -4.20
N ARG A 45 1.74 7.96 -2.99
CA ARG A 45 3.12 7.71 -2.55
C ARG A 45 3.10 6.85 -1.28
N SER A 46 4.27 6.39 -0.86
CA SER A 46 4.42 5.61 0.37
C SER A 46 3.82 6.34 1.57
N GLU A 47 3.22 5.57 2.48
CA GLU A 47 2.55 6.00 3.71
C GLU A 47 1.32 6.90 3.52
N PHE A 48 0.83 7.10 2.29
CA PHE A 48 -0.47 7.75 2.07
C PHE A 48 -1.59 6.93 2.72
N VAL A 49 -2.58 7.62 3.28
CA VAL A 49 -3.77 6.99 3.85
C VAL A 49 -4.83 6.91 2.76
N VAL A 50 -5.23 5.69 2.40
CA VAL A 50 -6.15 5.43 1.30
C VAL A 50 -7.32 4.54 1.72
N ALA A 51 -8.47 4.77 1.09
CA ALA A 51 -9.58 3.85 1.06
C ALA A 51 -9.74 3.33 -0.37
N VAL A 52 -9.82 2.00 -0.50
CA VAL A 52 -9.91 1.32 -1.79
C VAL A 52 -11.12 0.43 -1.77
N GLU A 53 -11.93 0.54 -2.82
CA GLU A 53 -13.08 -0.31 -3.06
C GLU A 53 -12.80 -1.14 -4.31
N GLY A 54 -13.24 -2.39 -4.29
CA GLY A 54 -12.97 -3.31 -5.37
C GLY A 54 -13.54 -4.69 -5.13
N ARG A 55 -13.24 -5.60 -6.05
CA ARG A 55 -13.63 -7.01 -5.97
C ARG A 55 -12.42 -7.85 -5.57
N VAL A 56 -12.60 -8.71 -4.57
CA VAL A 56 -11.59 -9.71 -4.21
C VAL A 56 -11.58 -10.81 -5.27
N VAL A 57 -10.40 -11.12 -5.80
CA VAL A 57 -10.18 -12.19 -6.76
C VAL A 57 -9.01 -13.04 -6.31
N ARG A 58 -8.97 -14.29 -6.78
CA ARG A 58 -7.83 -15.18 -6.54
C ARG A 58 -6.65 -14.75 -7.41
N ARG A 59 -5.45 -14.68 -6.82
CA ARG A 59 -4.23 -14.41 -7.59
C ARG A 59 -3.91 -15.58 -8.52
N GLN A 60 -3.33 -15.26 -9.67
CA GLN A 60 -2.76 -16.28 -10.56
C GLN A 60 -1.55 -16.98 -9.90
N LYS A 61 -0.70 -16.20 -9.21
CA LYS A 61 0.45 -16.70 -8.45
C LYS A 61 0.32 -16.26 -7.00
N ALA A 62 0.14 -17.23 -6.10
CA ALA A 62 0.07 -16.96 -4.67
C ALA A 62 1.41 -16.44 -4.13
N ASN A 63 1.36 -15.54 -3.16
CA ASN A 63 2.54 -15.11 -2.40
C ASN A 63 2.54 -15.77 -1.01
N PRO A 64 3.36 -16.81 -0.74
CA PRO A 64 3.36 -17.51 0.54
C PRO A 64 3.84 -16.65 1.73
N GLU A 65 4.51 -15.52 1.47
CA GLU A 65 4.99 -14.60 2.52
C GLU A 65 3.86 -13.75 3.12
N LEU A 66 2.70 -13.70 2.47
CA LEU A 66 1.56 -12.90 2.90
C LEU A 66 0.40 -13.78 3.32
N ALA A 67 -0.22 -13.48 4.47
CA ALA A 67 -1.44 -14.15 4.91
C ALA A 67 -2.59 -14.00 3.89
N SER A 68 -2.67 -12.86 3.20
CA SER A 68 -3.63 -12.63 2.11
C SER A 68 -3.08 -13.02 0.73
N GLY A 69 -1.98 -13.77 0.68
CA GLY A 69 -1.19 -13.97 -0.54
C GLY A 69 -1.88 -14.76 -1.64
N GLU A 70 -2.97 -15.45 -1.33
CA GLU A 70 -3.81 -16.17 -2.31
C GLU A 70 -4.77 -15.25 -3.08
N VAL A 71 -5.01 -14.04 -2.57
CA VAL A 71 -6.02 -13.12 -3.09
C VAL A 71 -5.44 -11.73 -3.37
N GLU A 72 -6.14 -11.00 -4.22
CA GLU A 72 -5.88 -9.59 -4.49
C GLU A 72 -7.19 -8.84 -4.74
N LEU A 73 -7.15 -7.53 -4.58
CA LEU A 73 -8.30 -6.64 -4.79
C LEU A 73 -8.18 -5.98 -6.16
N VAL A 74 -9.07 -6.33 -7.10
CA VAL A 74 -9.23 -5.58 -8.35
C VAL A 74 -10.01 -4.32 -8.02
N SER A 75 -9.32 -3.18 -8.08
CA SER A 75 -9.79 -1.93 -7.52
C SER A 75 -10.67 -1.17 -8.50
N THR A 76 -11.87 -0.79 -8.05
CA THR A 76 -12.83 -0.01 -8.82
C THR A 76 -12.79 1.47 -8.41
N LYS A 77 -12.49 1.79 -7.15
CA LYS A 77 -12.35 3.17 -6.67
C LYS A 77 -11.20 3.30 -5.69
N LEU A 78 -10.59 4.48 -5.72
CA LEU A 78 -9.55 4.89 -4.78
C LEU A 78 -9.85 6.28 -4.25
N HIS A 79 -9.91 6.41 -2.93
CA HIS A 79 -9.98 7.66 -2.20
C HIS A 79 -8.67 7.88 -1.45
N ILE A 80 -8.02 9.01 -1.71
CA ILE A 80 -6.89 9.46 -0.90
C ILE A 80 -7.48 10.23 0.28
N LEU A 81 -7.40 9.64 1.47
CA LEU A 81 -7.93 10.23 2.70
C LEU A 81 -6.94 11.24 3.28
N ASN A 82 -5.64 10.94 3.17
CA ASN A 82 -4.59 11.84 3.61
C ASN A 82 -3.29 11.61 2.83
N ASN A 83 -2.62 12.71 2.48
CA ASN A 83 -1.29 12.67 1.89
C ASN A 83 -0.25 12.53 3.01
N ALA A 84 0.85 11.85 2.74
CA ALA A 84 1.96 11.71 3.68
C ALA A 84 3.22 12.39 3.14
N LYS A 85 3.98 13.01 4.05
CA LYS A 85 5.37 13.39 3.76
C LYS A 85 6.24 12.14 3.78
N THR A 86 7.34 12.15 3.03
CA THR A 86 8.32 11.07 3.09
C THR A 86 8.77 10.84 4.53
N PRO A 87 8.62 9.61 5.06
CA PRO A 87 9.05 9.29 6.41
C PRO A 87 10.57 9.49 6.61
N PRO A 88 11.03 9.78 7.84
CA PRO A 88 12.46 9.89 8.14
C PRO A 88 13.20 8.55 8.08
N PHE A 89 12.48 7.43 8.11
CA PHE A 89 12.98 6.07 7.93
C PHE A 89 11.88 5.18 7.34
N ALA A 90 12.26 4.10 6.66
CA ALA A 90 11.32 3.13 6.11
C ALA A 90 10.55 2.43 7.24
N ILE A 91 9.26 2.14 7.01
CA ILE A 91 8.43 1.41 7.98
C ILE A 91 8.47 -0.08 7.62
N GLU A 92 9.58 -0.71 7.98
CA GLU A 92 9.93 -2.12 7.72
C GLU A 92 10.42 -2.78 9.03
N GLU A 93 10.47 -4.12 9.08
CA GLU A 93 10.92 -4.84 10.27
C GLU A 93 12.39 -4.50 10.62
N GLU A 94 13.26 -4.49 9.61
CA GLU A 94 14.67 -4.11 9.74
C GLU A 94 14.84 -2.63 9.34
N ILE A 95 15.39 -1.82 10.26
CA ILE A 95 15.67 -0.40 10.01
C ILE A 95 17.09 -0.04 10.42
N ASN A 96 17.83 0.53 9.46
CA ASN A 96 19.12 1.18 9.70
C ASN A 96 18.94 2.65 10.13
N ALA A 97 18.10 2.90 11.13
CA ALA A 97 17.86 4.23 11.69
C ALA A 97 18.37 4.31 13.14
N ALA A 98 19.06 5.40 13.48
CA ALA A 98 19.54 5.64 14.84
C ALA A 98 18.37 5.63 15.85
N GLU A 99 18.61 5.07 17.04
CA GLU A 99 17.61 4.95 18.09
C GLU A 99 16.99 6.30 18.47
N GLU A 100 17.80 7.35 18.55
CA GLU A 100 17.34 8.72 18.81
C GLU A 100 16.25 9.16 17.81
N THR A 101 16.48 8.92 16.52
CA THR A 101 15.51 9.24 15.45
C THR A 101 14.24 8.41 15.62
N ARG A 102 14.37 7.11 15.97
CA ARG A 102 13.23 6.22 16.18
C ARG A 102 12.39 6.64 17.39
N LEU A 103 13.01 7.07 18.49
CA LEU A 103 12.32 7.59 19.66
C LEU A 103 11.65 8.94 19.37
N ARG A 104 12.31 9.84 18.63
CA ARG A 104 11.73 11.12 18.22
C ARG A 104 10.49 10.93 17.35
N PHE A 105 10.51 9.96 16.46
CA PHE A 105 9.39 9.61 15.58
C PHE A 105 8.73 8.28 15.99
N ARG A 106 8.58 8.06 17.31
CA ARG A 106 8.07 6.78 17.85
C ARG A 106 6.70 6.39 17.29
N TYR A 107 5.85 7.37 16.97
CA TYR A 107 4.55 7.14 16.36
C TYR A 107 4.61 6.53 14.94
N LEU A 108 5.73 6.69 14.23
CA LEU A 108 6.00 6.00 12.96
C LEU A 108 6.65 4.64 13.23
N ASP A 109 7.58 4.59 14.18
CA ASP A 109 8.26 3.36 14.60
C ASP A 109 7.30 2.30 15.17
N LEU A 110 6.14 2.71 15.70
CA LEU A 110 5.08 1.81 16.17
C LEU A 110 4.14 1.30 15.07
N ARG A 111 4.31 1.72 13.81
CA ARG A 111 3.52 1.22 12.66
C ARG A 111 4.13 -0.02 11.99
N ARG A 112 5.21 -0.54 12.57
CA ARG A 112 5.82 -1.80 12.18
C ARG A 112 4.94 -2.95 12.66
#